data_AF-A0AAW0F0G8-F1
#
_entry.id   AF-A0AAW0F0G8-F1
#
_cell.length_a   1.000
_cell.length_b   1.000
_cell.length_c   1.000
_cell.angle_alpha   90.00
_cell.angle_beta   90.00
_cell.angle_gamma   90.00
#
_symmetry.space_group_name_H-M   'P 1'
#
loop_
_entity.id
_entity.type
_entity.pdbx_description
1 polymer ?
#
loop_
_entity_poly.entity_id
_entity_poly.type
_entity_poly.pdbx_seq_one_letter_code
_entity_poly.pdbx_strand_id
1 'polypeptide(L)'
;MRRSLLKTAVAAVLLCAAVRGRAQHVVSEPEEVKEHHRDLDALQARTVSTRVSRGSRVADTAGRPFVITAPPDWKPIRVAVFTYDVANSSRYCTEAGQRRPDFTGNTVICRPDDVLTDTKKQTLLEFLVPSAVRLHEERLSVQRERGNLVVDRSIYEDPDCRHFSIPAAHMRKGVANADFLLYVAAGPTVGTTAAWASTCQNFANGRPSVGVANVSPKCITSDPQRMRVIAHEILHALGFIFPVFEEQGMVGYADSLRGKSDVPVIVSPSVVAQARAHFGCKDQTFLELEDMGGEGMELSHWKSRSMKDDLMASADGAGIYSAITIAAMEDMGFYKGNYSMAEPMMYGRNAGCQLLTENCVANGVSQFPEMFCGSANATNLVCASDRLGVGHCRLVNRDLPLPPQFQYFSDATLGGEDEEMDFCPYPEPYTDTKCSFDGSILNGSVYGARSRCFDAPAGFAESGRSSAQYGLCAEVHCGTTTTYSVKVRGATTYTRCPPGTTLTLSSLSSEFSDGHITCPPYDSVCGMHVNTQHH
;
A
#
# COMPACT_ATOMS: atom_id res chain seq x y z
N MET A 1 23.15 41.75 38.43
CA MET A 1 22.89 41.89 39.88
C MET A 1 21.38 41.85 40.11
N ARG A 2 20.91 40.88 40.92
CA ARG A 2 19.63 40.78 41.70
C ARG A 2 18.28 40.97 40.95
N ARG A 3 17.50 39.89 40.79
CA ARG A 3 16.37 39.35 41.64
C ARG A 3 15.02 40.01 41.27
N SER A 4 14.01 39.34 40.70
CA SER A 4 13.18 38.18 41.14
C SER A 4 11.89 38.59 41.88
N LEU A 5 10.81 37.79 41.66
CA LEU A 5 9.54 37.64 42.41
C LEU A 5 8.37 38.57 42.01
N LEU A 6 7.09 38.18 41.93
CA LEU A 6 6.35 36.89 42.04
C LEU A 6 4.84 37.17 41.80
N LYS A 7 4.12 36.23 41.16
CA LYS A 7 2.69 35.81 41.30
C LYS A 7 1.57 36.83 41.57
N THR A 8 0.45 36.65 40.86
CA THR A 8 -0.88 36.43 41.47
C THR A 8 -1.84 35.69 40.51
N ALA A 9 -2.56 34.72 41.08
CA ALA A 9 -3.67 33.99 40.48
C ALA A 9 -5.00 34.64 40.92
N VAL A 10 -6.05 34.51 40.10
CA VAL A 10 -7.44 34.73 40.54
C VAL A 10 -8.33 33.67 39.89
N ALA A 11 -9.09 32.98 40.73
CA ALA A 11 -10.15 32.05 40.40
C ALA A 11 -11.52 32.72 40.62
N ALA A 12 -12.53 32.37 39.81
CA ALA A 12 -13.96 32.59 40.07
C ALA A 12 -14.75 31.50 39.30
N VAL A 13 -15.20 30.43 39.96
CA VAL A 13 -16.54 30.20 40.57
C VAL A 13 -17.66 29.97 39.53
N LEU A 14 -18.08 28.71 39.46
CA LEU A 14 -19.32 28.22 38.82
C LEU A 14 -20.56 28.62 39.64
N LEU A 15 -21.65 28.96 38.94
CA LEU A 15 -23.02 28.86 39.45
C LEU A 15 -23.82 27.87 38.60
N CYS A 16 -24.42 26.89 39.27
CA CYS A 16 -25.44 25.99 38.71
C CYS A 16 -26.79 26.71 38.61
N ALA A 17 -27.49 26.52 37.49
CA ALA A 17 -28.95 26.60 37.43
C ALA A 17 -29.48 25.51 36.49
N ALA A 18 -30.35 24.65 37.03
CA ALA A 18 -31.02 23.57 36.32
C ALA A 18 -32.31 24.08 35.66
N VAL A 19 -32.54 23.71 34.40
CA VAL A 19 -33.88 23.67 33.80
C VAL A 19 -34.02 22.38 33.01
N ARG A 20 -35.04 21.60 33.37
CA ARG A 20 -35.50 20.38 32.68
C ARG A 20 -36.18 20.76 31.36
N GLY A 21 -35.84 20.08 30.27
CA GLY A 21 -36.54 20.15 28.99
C GLY A 21 -36.24 18.94 28.10
N ARG A 22 -37.28 18.14 27.87
CA ARG A 22 -37.52 17.04 26.90
C ARG A 22 -36.40 16.61 25.95
N ALA A 23 -36.18 15.30 25.94
CA ALA A 23 -35.35 14.54 25.00
C ALA A 23 -35.88 14.61 23.55
N GLN A 24 -34.98 14.98 22.64
CA GLN A 24 -34.94 14.54 21.24
C GLN A 24 -33.49 14.12 20.98
N HIS A 25 -33.29 12.87 20.56
CA HIS A 25 -31.97 12.35 20.19
C HIS A 25 -31.51 13.01 18.90
N VAL A 26 -30.57 13.95 19.02
CA VAL A 26 -29.68 14.39 17.93
C VAL A 26 -28.29 13.97 18.38
N VAL A 27 -27.66 13.05 17.64
CA VAL A 27 -26.25 12.71 17.83
C VAL A 27 -25.46 13.81 17.14
N SER A 28 -24.81 14.66 17.93
CA SER A 28 -23.82 15.63 17.46
C SER A 28 -22.47 14.92 17.26
N GLU A 29 -21.92 15.02 16.06
CA GLU A 29 -20.53 14.67 15.72
C GLU A 29 -19.55 15.57 16.49
N PRO A 30 -18.36 15.08 16.89
CA PRO A 30 -17.27 15.96 17.27
C PRO A 30 -16.51 16.42 16.02
N GLU A 31 -16.55 17.73 15.74
CA GLU A 31 -15.52 18.42 14.98
C GLU A 31 -14.17 18.28 15.72
N GLU A 32 -13.28 17.42 15.23
CA GLU A 32 -11.83 17.53 15.49
C GLU A 32 -11.02 16.65 14.52
N VAL A 33 -11.03 17.02 13.23
CA VAL A 33 -10.06 16.49 12.23
C VAL A 33 -9.61 17.65 11.34
N LYS A 34 -9.00 18.67 11.94
CA LYS A 34 -8.34 19.77 11.22
C LYS A 34 -7.16 20.31 12.02
N GLU A 35 -6.16 19.49 12.29
CA GLU A 35 -4.80 20.00 12.49
C GLU A 35 -3.77 18.86 12.60
N HIS A 36 -2.62 19.06 11.94
CA HIS A 36 -1.35 18.31 12.06
C HIS A 36 -1.00 17.33 10.92
N HIS A 37 -1.01 17.85 9.67
CA HIS A 37 -0.16 17.41 8.55
C HIS A 37 1.03 18.36 8.37
N ARG A 38 1.92 18.48 9.37
CA ARG A 38 3.05 19.44 9.27
C ARG A 38 4.43 18.94 9.69
N ASP A 39 4.56 17.72 10.21
CA ASP A 39 5.86 17.26 10.76
C ASP A 39 6.41 15.98 10.10
N LEU A 40 5.73 15.39 9.10
CA LEU A 40 6.21 14.19 8.39
C LEU A 40 6.77 14.46 6.98
N ASP A 41 6.43 15.61 6.39
CA ASP A 41 6.67 15.93 4.98
C ASP A 41 8.10 16.45 4.72
N ALA A 42 9.09 16.04 5.52
CA ALA A 42 10.50 16.42 5.37
C ALA A 42 11.48 15.24 5.51
N LEU A 43 10.93 14.01 5.61
CA LEU A 43 11.66 12.79 5.98
C LEU A 43 12.21 12.02 4.76
N GLN A 44 11.63 12.14 3.57
CA GLN A 44 12.07 11.39 2.38
C GLN A 44 12.97 12.19 1.43
N ALA A 45 13.06 13.53 1.52
CA ALA A 45 13.89 14.33 0.62
C ALA A 45 15.37 14.54 1.04
N ARG A 46 15.88 13.87 2.09
CA ARG A 46 17.20 14.21 2.67
C ARG A 46 18.41 13.44 2.13
N THR A 47 18.27 12.52 1.19
CA THR A 47 19.40 11.76 0.61
C THR A 47 20.05 12.47 -0.57
N VAL A 48 20.67 13.64 -0.34
CA VAL A 48 21.66 14.22 -1.29
C VAL A 48 22.84 14.84 -0.56
N SER A 49 24.03 14.25 -0.72
CA SER A 49 25.15 14.86 -1.45
C SER A 49 26.46 14.12 -1.17
N THR A 50 27.03 13.45 -2.16
CA THR A 50 28.49 13.38 -2.27
C THR A 50 28.92 13.61 -3.72
N ARG A 51 29.69 14.69 -3.93
CA ARG A 51 30.35 15.04 -5.19
C ARG A 51 31.51 14.08 -5.46
N VAL A 52 31.62 13.55 -6.68
CA VAL A 52 32.90 13.11 -7.24
C VAL A 52 33.07 13.57 -8.70
N SER A 53 34.30 13.98 -8.98
CA SER A 53 34.86 14.69 -10.12
C SER A 53 34.70 14.04 -11.51
N ARG A 54 34.37 14.87 -12.50
CA ARG A 54 34.48 14.57 -13.94
C ARG A 54 35.93 14.26 -14.34
N GLY A 55 36.20 13.01 -14.70
CA GLY A 55 37.39 12.62 -15.46
C GLY A 55 37.08 12.57 -16.96
N SER A 56 37.83 13.31 -17.77
CA SER A 56 37.75 13.31 -19.24
C SER A 56 38.13 11.94 -19.81
N ARG A 57 37.32 11.41 -20.73
CA ARG A 57 37.66 10.22 -21.53
C ARG A 57 38.55 10.63 -22.71
N VAL A 58 39.80 10.16 -22.70
CA VAL A 58 40.64 10.07 -23.90
C VAL A 58 40.30 8.73 -24.57
N ALA A 59 40.01 8.78 -25.87
CA ALA A 59 39.79 7.60 -26.69
C ALA A 59 41.11 6.84 -26.91
N ASP A 60 41.13 5.55 -26.62
CA ASP A 60 42.20 4.65 -27.03
C ASP A 60 41.63 3.55 -27.92
N THR A 61 42.07 3.55 -29.17
CA THR A 61 41.76 2.56 -30.20
C THR A 61 42.78 1.43 -30.12
N ALA A 62 42.42 0.31 -29.48
CA ALA A 62 43.15 -0.94 -29.60
C ALA A 62 42.17 -2.13 -29.53
N GLY A 63 42.10 -2.89 -30.62
CA GLY A 63 41.26 -4.08 -30.75
C GLY A 63 41.59 -5.10 -29.66
N ARG A 64 40.62 -5.39 -28.79
CA ARG A 64 40.68 -6.46 -27.80
C ARG A 64 39.86 -7.66 -28.29
N PRO A 65 40.29 -8.90 -28.00
CA PRO A 65 39.53 -10.09 -28.35
C PRO A 65 38.18 -10.07 -27.64
N PHE A 66 37.12 -10.48 -28.34
CA PHE A 66 35.80 -10.71 -27.77
C PHE A 66 35.89 -11.81 -26.70
N VAL A 67 35.96 -11.41 -25.44
CA VAL A 67 35.73 -12.31 -24.32
C VAL A 67 34.23 -12.58 -24.30
N ILE A 68 33.83 -13.78 -24.69
CA ILE A 68 32.46 -14.27 -24.44
C ILE A 68 32.37 -14.44 -22.93
N THR A 69 31.90 -13.41 -22.23
CA THR A 69 31.52 -13.51 -20.83
C THR A 69 30.35 -14.47 -20.75
N ALA A 70 30.49 -15.53 -19.95
CA ALA A 70 29.35 -16.39 -19.62
C ALA A 70 28.17 -15.52 -19.14
N PRO A 71 26.92 -15.87 -19.47
CA PRO A 71 25.78 -15.08 -19.04
C PRO A 71 25.80 -14.93 -17.50
N PRO A 72 25.41 -13.76 -16.98
CA PRO A 72 25.38 -13.52 -15.54
C PRO A 72 24.54 -14.58 -14.82
N ASP A 73 25.10 -15.16 -13.75
CA ASP A 73 24.44 -16.19 -12.95
C ASP A 73 23.47 -15.53 -11.95
N TRP A 74 22.24 -15.32 -12.40
CA TRP A 74 21.15 -14.79 -11.58
C TRP A 74 20.60 -15.87 -10.66
N LYS A 75 20.52 -15.56 -9.36
CA LYS A 75 19.95 -16.45 -8.33
C LYS A 75 18.90 -15.70 -7.51
N PRO A 76 17.90 -16.39 -6.92
CA PRO A 76 16.99 -15.76 -5.97
C PRO A 76 17.76 -14.98 -4.91
N ILE A 77 17.30 -13.75 -4.65
CA ILE A 77 17.86 -12.87 -3.62
C ILE A 77 17.73 -13.54 -2.25
N ARG A 78 18.75 -13.36 -1.41
CA ARG A 78 18.74 -13.83 -0.02
C ARG A 78 18.68 -12.61 0.90
N VAL A 79 17.56 -12.45 1.59
CA VAL A 79 17.37 -11.36 2.55
C VAL A 79 17.64 -11.88 3.96
N ALA A 80 18.70 -11.39 4.60
CA ALA A 80 18.98 -11.71 5.99
C ALA A 80 18.28 -10.71 6.91
N VAL A 81 17.30 -11.17 7.67
CA VAL A 81 16.51 -10.35 8.59
C VAL A 81 17.08 -10.41 10.00
N PHE A 82 17.18 -9.25 10.65
CA PHE A 82 17.64 -9.12 12.02
C PHE A 82 16.66 -8.31 12.86
N THR A 83 16.24 -8.86 14.00
CA THR A 83 15.20 -8.27 14.85
C THR A 83 15.73 -7.93 16.25
N TYR A 84 16.97 -7.42 16.33
CA TYR A 84 17.63 -7.10 17.60
C TYR A 84 16.83 -6.09 18.43
N ASP A 85 16.21 -5.11 17.77
CA ASP A 85 15.37 -4.11 18.41
C ASP A 85 14.05 -4.70 18.94
N VAL A 86 13.47 -5.68 18.25
CA VAL A 86 12.28 -6.43 18.73
C VAL A 86 12.64 -7.36 19.90
N ALA A 87 13.90 -7.80 20.01
CA ALA A 87 14.38 -8.63 21.11
C ALA A 87 14.72 -7.84 22.38
N ASN A 88 14.88 -6.52 22.30
CA ASN A 88 15.31 -5.67 23.40
C ASN A 88 14.15 -4.85 23.97
N SER A 89 13.70 -5.15 25.19
CA SER A 89 12.55 -4.50 25.85
C SER A 89 12.72 -2.99 26.11
N SER A 90 13.94 -2.45 26.00
CA SER A 90 14.19 -1.00 26.04
C SER A 90 13.91 -0.28 24.71
N ARG A 91 13.63 -1.04 23.65
CA ARG A 91 13.53 -0.55 22.26
C ARG A 91 12.12 -0.60 21.70
N TYR A 92 11.19 -1.28 22.37
CA TYR A 92 9.77 -1.31 22.04
C TYR A 92 8.91 -1.15 23.31
N CYS A 93 7.64 -0.84 23.15
CA CYS A 93 6.71 -0.63 24.26
C CYS A 93 6.29 -1.96 24.88
N THR A 94 6.61 -2.19 26.15
CA THR A 94 6.12 -3.36 26.91
C THR A 94 4.88 -3.03 27.74
N GLU A 95 4.63 -1.76 28.03
CA GLU A 95 3.46 -1.27 28.74
C GLU A 95 3.12 0.17 28.31
N ALA A 96 1.86 0.56 28.47
CA ALA A 96 1.43 1.94 28.19
C ALA A 96 2.05 2.93 29.19
N GLY A 97 2.33 4.15 28.73
CA GLY A 97 2.98 5.20 29.52
C GLY A 97 4.51 5.18 29.51
N GLN A 98 5.14 4.10 29.03
CA GLN A 98 6.58 4.07 28.81
C GLN A 98 7.02 5.06 27.73
N ARG A 99 8.30 5.43 27.77
CA ARG A 99 8.96 6.20 26.69
C ARG A 99 9.84 5.26 25.88
N ARG A 100 9.63 5.20 24.56
CA ARG A 100 10.35 4.32 23.64
C ARG A 100 10.68 5.04 22.32
N PRO A 101 11.75 4.62 21.62
CA PRO A 101 12.11 5.21 20.34
C PRO A 101 11.02 4.97 19.30
N ASP A 102 10.78 5.96 18.45
CA ASP A 102 9.96 5.84 17.24
C ASP A 102 10.80 5.47 15.99
N PHE A 103 12.11 5.30 16.19
CA PHE A 103 13.12 4.99 15.18
C PHE A 103 13.35 6.09 14.12
N THR A 104 12.82 7.29 14.32
CA THR A 104 13.09 8.49 13.49
C THR A 104 13.95 9.55 14.22
N GLY A 105 14.45 9.17 15.40
CA GLY A 105 15.29 10.01 16.25
C GLY A 105 14.56 10.65 17.43
N ASN A 106 13.27 10.39 17.60
CA ASN A 106 12.51 10.87 18.74
C ASN A 106 12.23 9.74 19.74
N THR A 107 11.56 10.11 20.84
CA THR A 107 11.05 9.18 21.85
C THR A 107 9.62 9.56 22.17
N VAL A 108 8.72 8.61 22.02
CA VAL A 108 7.27 8.80 22.15
C VAL A 108 6.74 8.06 23.37
N ILE A 109 5.61 8.54 23.90
CA ILE A 109 4.91 7.89 25.02
C ILE A 109 4.02 6.79 24.44
N CYS A 110 4.24 5.56 24.91
CA CYS A 110 3.50 4.38 24.49
C CYS A 110 2.02 4.51 24.86
N ARG A 111 1.14 4.44 23.86
CA ARG A 111 -0.31 4.23 24.04
C ARG A 111 -0.60 2.75 24.27
N PRO A 112 -1.81 2.37 24.73
CA PRO A 112 -2.18 0.96 24.86
C PRO A 112 -1.97 0.16 23.57
N ASP A 113 -2.31 0.73 22.41
CA ASP A 113 -2.19 0.04 21.12
C ASP A 113 -0.74 -0.09 20.64
N ASP A 114 0.17 0.73 21.17
CA ASP A 114 1.60 0.67 20.88
C ASP A 114 2.31 -0.47 21.62
N VAL A 115 1.65 -1.12 22.58
CA VAL A 115 2.24 -2.24 23.33
C VAL A 115 2.43 -3.44 22.39
N LEU A 116 3.68 -3.87 22.25
CA LEU A 116 4.05 -5.08 21.52
C LEU A 116 3.89 -6.30 22.44
N THR A 117 2.68 -6.83 22.48
CA THR A 117 2.36 -8.06 23.22
C THR A 117 3.08 -9.28 22.63
N ASP A 118 3.17 -10.37 23.39
CA ASP A 118 3.76 -11.62 22.90
C ASP A 118 3.06 -12.13 21.63
N THR A 119 1.73 -12.01 21.55
CA THR A 119 0.95 -12.39 20.36
C THR A 119 1.30 -11.51 19.15
N LYS A 120 1.42 -10.19 19.32
CA LYS A 120 1.85 -9.29 18.23
C LYS A 120 3.27 -9.60 17.81
N LYS A 121 4.17 -9.82 18.77
CA LYS A 121 5.58 -10.18 18.51
C LYS A 121 5.68 -11.49 17.74
N GLN A 122 4.92 -12.51 18.13
CA GLN A 122 4.84 -13.78 17.40
C GLN A 122 4.31 -13.57 15.98
N THR A 123 3.21 -12.84 15.83
CA THR A 123 2.61 -12.52 14.52
C THR A 123 3.60 -11.81 13.61
N LEU A 124 4.35 -10.83 14.14
CA LEU A 124 5.37 -10.10 13.38
C LEU A 124 6.51 -11.00 12.92
N LEU A 125 7.06 -11.79 13.83
CA LEU A 125 8.30 -12.56 13.62
C LEU A 125 8.09 -13.87 12.86
N GLU A 126 6.94 -14.53 13.06
CA GLU A 126 6.68 -15.85 12.48
C GLU A 126 5.82 -15.79 11.23
N PHE A 127 5.04 -14.71 11.03
CA PHE A 127 4.12 -14.60 9.90
C PHE A 127 4.41 -13.38 9.01
N LEU A 128 4.29 -12.16 9.55
CA LEU A 128 4.26 -10.95 8.72
C LEU A 128 5.59 -10.68 8.00
N VAL A 129 6.70 -10.57 8.74
CA VAL A 129 8.02 -10.27 8.15
C VAL A 129 8.52 -11.41 7.24
N PRO A 130 8.47 -12.69 7.65
CA PRO A 130 8.89 -13.78 6.75
C PRO A 130 8.05 -13.85 5.46
N SER A 131 6.74 -13.63 5.54
CA SER A 131 5.87 -13.66 4.37
C SER A 131 6.15 -12.50 3.41
N ALA A 132 6.37 -11.29 3.95
CA ALA A 132 6.73 -10.11 3.15
C ALA A 132 8.08 -10.32 2.44
N VAL A 133 9.10 -10.80 3.16
CA VAL A 133 10.41 -11.12 2.58
C VAL A 133 10.29 -12.16 1.47
N ARG A 134 9.52 -13.22 1.70
CA ARG A 134 9.30 -14.29 0.72
C ARG A 134 8.70 -13.76 -0.58
N LEU A 135 7.81 -12.76 -0.54
CA LEU A 135 7.27 -12.16 -1.75
C LEU A 135 8.38 -11.60 -2.66
N HIS A 136 9.39 -10.95 -2.08
CA HIS A 136 10.54 -10.43 -2.82
C HIS A 136 11.49 -11.54 -3.27
N GLU A 137 11.81 -12.51 -2.41
CA GLU A 137 12.74 -13.60 -2.74
C GLU A 137 12.26 -14.48 -3.91
N GLU A 138 10.95 -14.65 -4.06
CA GLU A 138 10.35 -15.42 -5.16
C GLU A 138 10.30 -14.65 -6.48
N ARG A 139 10.35 -13.32 -6.43
CA ARG A 139 10.14 -12.42 -7.58
C ARG A 139 11.43 -11.77 -8.07
N LEU A 140 12.44 -11.64 -7.22
CA LEU A 140 13.68 -10.93 -7.52
C LEU A 140 14.87 -11.88 -7.43
N SER A 141 15.64 -11.93 -8.51
CA SER A 141 16.95 -12.56 -8.54
C SER A 141 18.05 -11.50 -8.62
N VAL A 142 19.23 -11.82 -8.10
CA VAL A 142 20.42 -10.95 -8.09
C VAL A 142 21.64 -11.70 -8.59
N GLN A 143 22.62 -10.93 -9.07
CA GLN A 143 23.99 -11.42 -9.19
C GLN A 143 24.64 -11.33 -7.80
N ARG A 144 25.02 -12.48 -7.25
CA ARG A 144 25.51 -12.56 -5.87
C ARG A 144 26.91 -11.99 -5.74
N GLU A 145 27.10 -11.14 -4.74
CA GLU A 145 28.41 -10.63 -4.38
C GLU A 145 29.26 -11.71 -3.70
N ARG A 146 30.59 -11.62 -3.85
CA ARG A 146 31.52 -12.58 -3.24
C ARG A 146 31.85 -12.16 -1.81
N GLY A 147 31.80 -13.12 -0.89
CA GLY A 147 32.20 -12.93 0.50
C GLY A 147 31.04 -12.53 1.41
N ASN A 148 31.38 -11.99 2.57
CA ASN A 148 30.40 -11.56 3.57
C ASN A 148 29.97 -10.12 3.29
N LEU A 149 28.68 -9.83 3.46
CA LEU A 149 28.14 -8.47 3.38
C LEU A 149 28.47 -7.72 4.68
N VAL A 150 29.34 -6.72 4.59
CA VAL A 150 29.78 -5.90 5.73
C VAL A 150 28.92 -4.65 5.82
N VAL A 151 28.46 -4.33 7.03
CA VAL A 151 27.79 -3.04 7.29
C VAL A 151 28.85 -1.99 7.54
N ASP A 152 28.83 -0.93 6.74
CA ASP A 152 29.70 0.23 6.88
C ASP A 152 29.29 1.07 8.10
N ARG A 153 30.26 1.77 8.70
CA ARG A 153 30.00 2.67 9.82
C ARG A 153 29.24 3.93 9.41
N SER A 154 29.22 4.27 8.12
CA SER A 154 28.43 5.37 7.56
C SER A 154 26.93 5.23 7.86
N ILE A 155 26.45 4.03 8.20
CA ILE A 155 25.07 3.82 8.66
C ILE A 155 24.69 4.71 9.86
N TYR A 156 25.67 5.15 10.66
CA TYR A 156 25.45 6.05 11.79
C TYR A 156 25.44 7.54 11.42
N GLU A 157 25.83 7.87 10.19
CA GLU A 157 25.75 9.22 9.63
C GLU A 157 24.38 9.46 9.00
N ASP A 158 23.70 8.40 8.58
CA ASP A 158 22.34 8.43 8.06
C ASP A 158 21.33 8.81 9.16
N PRO A 159 20.44 9.80 8.92
CA PRO A 159 19.46 10.28 9.90
C PRO A 159 18.54 9.19 10.44
N ASP A 160 18.13 8.23 9.62
CA ASP A 160 17.14 7.21 9.97
C ASP A 160 17.85 5.94 10.46
N CYS A 161 18.86 5.49 9.72
CA CYS A 161 19.48 4.20 9.98
C CYS A 161 20.32 4.16 11.26
N ARG A 162 20.85 5.31 11.70
CA ARG A 162 21.62 5.40 12.96
C ARG A 162 20.82 5.00 14.19
N HIS A 163 19.50 4.95 14.08
CA HIS A 163 18.60 4.61 15.17
C HIS A 163 18.39 3.11 15.35
N PHE A 164 19.01 2.24 14.55
CA PHE A 164 18.86 0.79 14.63
C PHE A 164 20.03 0.09 15.33
N SER A 165 19.74 -1.05 15.97
CA SER A 165 20.75 -1.84 16.66
C SER A 165 21.54 -2.71 15.68
N ILE A 166 22.76 -2.28 15.34
CA ILE A 166 23.66 -3.04 14.46
C ILE A 166 24.78 -3.71 15.26
N PRO A 167 24.92 -5.05 15.26
CA PRO A 167 26.00 -5.72 15.97
C PRO A 167 27.39 -5.39 15.39
N ALA A 168 28.37 -5.16 16.27
CA ALA A 168 29.76 -4.94 15.87
C ALA A 168 30.38 -6.11 15.09
N ALA A 169 29.78 -7.31 15.16
CA ALA A 169 30.18 -8.45 14.32
C ALA A 169 29.84 -8.22 12.84
N HIS A 170 28.69 -7.61 12.53
CA HIS A 170 28.26 -7.34 11.15
C HIS A 170 29.14 -6.27 10.49
N MET A 171 29.69 -5.34 11.27
CA MET A 171 30.65 -4.34 10.80
C MET A 171 32.08 -4.85 10.63
N ARG A 172 32.49 -5.87 11.40
CA ARG A 172 33.88 -6.38 11.36
C ARG A 172 34.05 -7.62 10.50
N LYS A 173 33.12 -8.57 10.61
CA LYS A 173 33.17 -9.87 9.92
C LYS A 173 32.21 -9.94 8.74
N GLY A 174 31.18 -9.10 8.72
CA GLY A 174 30.07 -9.19 7.79
C GLY A 174 29.16 -10.39 8.05
N VAL A 175 28.08 -10.45 7.29
CA VAL A 175 27.09 -11.52 7.29
C VAL A 175 27.32 -12.40 6.06
N ALA A 176 27.51 -13.71 6.28
CA ALA A 176 27.67 -14.66 5.20
C ALA A 176 26.31 -15.00 4.54
N ASN A 177 26.35 -15.41 3.28
CA ASN A 177 25.19 -15.93 2.55
C ASN A 177 23.98 -14.98 2.44
N ALA A 178 24.21 -13.67 2.44
CA ALA A 178 23.17 -12.67 2.28
C ALA A 178 23.47 -11.78 1.07
N ASP A 179 22.42 -11.33 0.39
CA ASP A 179 22.49 -10.39 -0.73
C ASP A 179 21.90 -9.02 -0.36
N PHE A 180 21.16 -8.97 0.76
CA PHE A 180 20.60 -7.77 1.40
C PHE A 180 20.43 -8.04 2.91
N LEU A 181 20.78 -7.07 3.76
CA LEU A 181 20.54 -7.15 5.21
C LEU A 181 19.39 -6.21 5.60
N LEU A 182 18.37 -6.74 6.28
CA LEU A 182 17.23 -5.97 6.76
C LEU A 182 17.20 -5.96 8.29
N TYR A 183 17.26 -4.78 8.90
CA TYR A 183 17.13 -4.62 10.35
C TYR A 183 15.72 -4.14 10.69
N VAL A 184 14.98 -4.95 11.44
CA VAL A 184 13.56 -4.72 11.75
C VAL A 184 13.37 -4.30 13.20
N ALA A 185 12.60 -3.24 13.38
CA ALA A 185 12.14 -2.71 14.66
C ALA A 185 10.61 -2.74 14.75
N ALA A 186 10.11 -2.54 15.96
CA ALA A 186 8.68 -2.44 16.26
C ALA A 186 8.42 -1.34 17.31
N GLY A 187 8.76 -0.11 16.96
CA GLY A 187 8.50 1.09 17.74
C GLY A 187 7.21 1.79 17.31
N PRO A 188 6.64 2.66 18.18
CA PRO A 188 5.40 3.36 17.86
C PRO A 188 5.59 4.32 16.69
N THR A 189 4.52 4.53 15.93
CA THR A 189 4.48 5.49 14.81
C THR A 189 3.40 6.54 15.05
N VAL A 190 3.60 7.73 14.48
CA VAL A 190 2.62 8.82 14.52
C VAL A 190 1.51 8.56 13.49
N GLY A 191 0.33 9.18 13.69
CA GLY A 191 -0.77 9.16 12.72
C GLY A 191 -1.27 7.75 12.38
N THR A 192 -1.45 7.48 11.10
CA THR A 192 -1.94 6.21 10.53
C THR A 192 -0.83 5.31 9.99
N THR A 193 0.43 5.76 9.99
CA THR A 193 1.58 5.02 9.43
C THR A 193 1.70 3.63 10.05
N ALA A 194 1.55 2.59 9.23
CA ALA A 194 1.58 1.20 9.67
C ALA A 194 3.00 0.63 9.71
N ALA A 195 3.85 1.03 8.78
CA ALA A 195 5.27 0.71 8.73
C ALA A 195 6.01 1.79 7.93
N TRP A 196 7.33 1.77 7.99
CA TRP A 196 8.21 2.51 7.09
C TRP A 196 9.51 1.74 6.91
N ALA A 197 10.20 1.93 5.79
CA ALA A 197 11.54 1.40 5.60
C ALA A 197 12.43 2.33 4.77
N SER A 198 13.74 2.13 4.88
CA SER A 198 14.73 2.95 4.16
C SER A 198 15.96 2.13 3.78
N THR A 199 16.62 2.59 2.71
CA THR A 199 17.91 2.07 2.26
C THR A 199 19.03 2.78 3.01
N CYS A 200 19.92 2.01 3.66
CA CYS A 200 21.01 2.54 4.49
C CYS A 200 22.39 2.44 3.84
N GLN A 201 22.56 1.50 2.92
CA GLN A 201 23.86 1.23 2.29
C GLN A 201 23.67 0.55 0.94
N ASN A 202 24.47 0.96 -0.04
CA ASN A 202 24.50 0.37 -1.37
C ASN A 202 25.83 -0.37 -1.62
N PHE A 203 25.79 -1.35 -2.51
CA PHE A 203 26.98 -1.89 -3.16
C PHE A 203 27.60 -0.84 -4.10
N ALA A 204 28.83 -1.08 -4.55
CA ALA A 204 29.54 -0.17 -5.45
C ALA A 204 28.84 0.04 -6.81
N ASN A 205 27.97 -0.89 -7.22
CA ASN A 205 27.16 -0.78 -8.43
C ASN A 205 25.83 -0.03 -8.21
N GLY A 206 25.59 0.54 -7.02
CA GLY A 206 24.35 1.24 -6.68
C GLY A 206 23.26 0.36 -6.08
N ARG A 207 23.34 -0.97 -6.20
CA ARG A 207 22.31 -1.88 -5.67
C ARG A 207 22.22 -1.80 -4.15
N PRO A 208 21.03 -1.65 -3.55
CA PRO A 208 20.86 -1.69 -2.09
C PRO A 208 21.40 -2.97 -1.46
N SER A 209 22.08 -2.80 -0.32
CA SER A 209 22.78 -3.87 0.41
C SER A 209 22.38 -3.97 1.89
N VAL A 210 21.99 -2.85 2.49
CA VAL A 210 21.47 -2.78 3.86
C VAL A 210 20.28 -1.85 3.90
N GLY A 211 19.22 -2.26 4.57
CA GLY A 211 18.06 -1.43 4.88
C GLY A 211 17.54 -1.64 6.29
N VAL A 212 16.66 -0.73 6.70
CA VAL A 212 15.97 -0.78 7.99
C VAL A 212 14.47 -0.72 7.75
N ALA A 213 13.69 -1.31 8.65
CA ALA A 213 12.24 -1.21 8.65
C ALA A 213 11.70 -1.11 10.07
N ASN A 214 10.69 -0.27 10.28
CA ASN A 214 9.97 -0.19 11.54
C ASN A 214 8.49 -0.51 11.31
N VAL A 215 7.95 -1.47 12.06
CA VAL A 215 6.54 -1.87 11.97
C VAL A 215 5.78 -1.44 13.22
N SER A 216 4.74 -0.63 13.04
CA SER A 216 3.99 -0.08 14.16
C SER A 216 3.23 -1.17 14.93
N PRO A 217 3.42 -1.30 16.25
CA PRO A 217 2.70 -2.31 17.03
C PRO A 217 1.17 -2.16 16.98
N LYS A 218 0.64 -0.95 16.74
CA LYS A 218 -0.80 -0.70 16.60
C LYS A 218 -1.40 -1.34 15.33
N CYS A 219 -0.57 -1.65 14.34
CA CYS A 219 -0.99 -2.20 13.05
C CYS A 219 -0.68 -3.70 12.89
N ILE A 220 -0.07 -4.33 13.91
CA ILE A 220 0.24 -5.77 13.87
C ILE A 220 -1.04 -6.56 14.15
N THR A 221 -1.60 -7.14 13.09
CA THR A 221 -2.70 -8.11 13.13
C THR A 221 -2.37 -9.28 12.22
N SER A 222 -3.14 -10.35 12.30
CA SER A 222 -3.03 -11.51 11.40
C SER A 222 -3.67 -11.28 10.03
N ASP A 223 -4.09 -10.06 9.72
CA ASP A 223 -4.66 -9.71 8.42
C ASP A 223 -3.58 -9.80 7.33
N PRO A 224 -3.79 -10.63 6.28
CA PRO A 224 -2.87 -10.72 5.14
C PRO A 224 -2.53 -9.39 4.47
N GLN A 225 -3.41 -8.38 4.55
CA GLN A 225 -3.12 -7.05 4.00
C GLN A 225 -1.99 -6.34 4.76
N ARG A 226 -1.79 -6.63 6.05
CA ARG A 226 -0.66 -6.07 6.81
C ARG A 226 0.68 -6.58 6.31
N MET A 227 0.73 -7.80 5.80
CA MET A 227 1.92 -8.34 5.17
C MET A 227 2.26 -7.59 3.86
N ARG A 228 1.25 -7.16 3.09
CA ARG A 228 1.46 -6.37 1.87
C ARG A 228 2.07 -5.01 2.15
N VAL A 229 1.61 -4.33 3.19
CA VAL A 229 2.23 -3.07 3.65
C VAL A 229 3.70 -3.28 3.99
N ILE A 230 4.07 -4.34 4.71
CA ILE A 230 5.48 -4.59 5.03
C ILE A 230 6.29 -4.91 3.77
N ALA A 231 5.72 -5.64 2.81
CA ALA A 231 6.37 -5.92 1.53
C ALA A 231 6.56 -4.65 0.69
N HIS A 232 5.60 -3.73 0.70
CA HIS A 232 5.73 -2.41 0.08
C HIS A 232 6.93 -1.66 0.66
N GLU A 233 7.01 -1.55 1.99
CA GLU A 233 8.13 -0.88 2.65
C GLU A 233 9.48 -1.55 2.35
N ILE A 234 9.55 -2.88 2.42
CA ILE A 234 10.78 -3.60 2.08
C ILE A 234 11.19 -3.32 0.64
N LEU A 235 10.25 -3.11 -0.29
CA LEU A 235 10.59 -2.78 -1.68
C LEU A 235 11.23 -1.38 -1.82
N HIS A 236 10.81 -0.40 -1.02
CA HIS A 236 11.52 0.88 -0.93
C HIS A 236 12.96 0.69 -0.43
N ALA A 237 13.17 -0.14 0.60
CA ALA A 237 14.52 -0.47 1.09
C ALA A 237 15.35 -1.29 0.08
N LEU A 238 14.70 -1.91 -0.90
CA LEU A 238 15.33 -2.57 -2.05
C LEU A 238 15.52 -1.63 -3.25
N GLY A 239 15.17 -0.35 -3.13
CA GLY A 239 15.49 0.68 -4.11
C GLY A 239 14.34 1.12 -5.01
N PHE A 240 13.10 0.74 -4.74
CA PHE A 240 11.92 1.32 -5.42
C PHE A 240 11.69 2.75 -4.91
N ILE A 241 12.53 3.68 -5.34
CA ILE A 241 12.47 5.08 -4.94
C ILE A 241 12.91 5.97 -6.11
N PHE A 242 12.37 7.18 -6.16
CA PHE A 242 12.65 8.13 -7.23
C PHE A 242 14.14 8.40 -7.51
N PRO A 243 15.01 8.62 -6.50
CA PRO A 243 16.44 8.85 -6.77
C PRO A 243 17.12 7.71 -7.52
N VAL A 244 16.70 6.46 -7.24
CA VAL A 244 17.22 5.29 -7.96
C VAL A 244 16.69 5.26 -9.39
N PHE A 245 15.40 5.53 -9.60
CA PHE A 245 14.83 5.62 -10.95
C PHE A 245 15.54 6.68 -11.79
N GLU A 246 15.85 7.84 -11.21
CA GLU A 246 16.56 8.93 -11.87
C GLU A 246 18.00 8.53 -12.20
N GLU A 247 18.74 7.98 -11.24
CA GLU A 247 20.13 7.53 -11.44
C GLU A 247 20.23 6.45 -12.52
N GLN A 248 19.24 5.56 -12.62
CA GLN A 248 19.18 4.53 -13.66
C GLN A 248 18.58 5.03 -14.98
N GLY A 249 18.25 6.33 -15.10
CA GLY A 249 17.74 6.92 -16.34
C GLY A 249 16.37 6.40 -16.75
N MET A 250 15.55 5.98 -15.78
CA MET A 250 14.21 5.42 -15.99
C MET A 250 13.11 6.49 -16.05
N VAL A 251 13.39 7.69 -15.53
CA VAL A 251 12.42 8.78 -15.36
C VAL A 251 12.30 9.62 -16.64
N GLY A 252 11.08 10.00 -16.98
CA GLY A 252 10.74 11.04 -17.92
C GLY A 252 9.63 11.95 -17.38
N TYR A 253 9.23 12.93 -18.18
CA TYR A 253 8.14 13.84 -17.87
C TYR A 253 7.16 13.92 -19.03
N ALA A 254 5.87 13.84 -18.73
CA ALA A 254 4.79 13.93 -19.70
C ALA A 254 4.06 15.27 -19.57
N ASP A 255 3.85 15.93 -20.71
CA ASP A 255 3.10 17.18 -20.79
C ASP A 255 1.68 16.97 -21.27
N SER A 256 0.79 17.87 -20.83
CA SER A 256 -0.64 17.87 -21.15
C SER A 256 -1.38 16.56 -20.80
N LEU A 257 -0.86 15.77 -19.86
CA LEU A 257 -1.47 14.52 -19.44
C LEU A 257 -2.70 14.80 -18.58
N ARG A 258 -3.89 14.59 -19.16
CA ARG A 258 -5.18 14.95 -18.54
C ARG A 258 -5.23 16.41 -18.05
N GLY A 259 -4.60 17.31 -18.81
CA GLY A 259 -4.53 18.74 -18.48
C GLY A 259 -3.45 19.13 -17.47
N LYS A 260 -2.62 18.19 -17.01
CA LYS A 260 -1.43 18.45 -16.20
C LYS A 260 -0.19 18.64 -17.08
N SER A 261 0.81 19.37 -16.59
CA SER A 261 2.13 19.50 -17.25
C SER A 261 3.21 18.96 -16.30
N ASP A 262 4.38 18.62 -16.84
CA ASP A 262 5.52 18.12 -16.05
C ASP A 262 5.18 16.88 -15.16
N VAL A 263 4.32 15.97 -15.64
CA VAL A 263 3.93 14.79 -14.86
C VAL A 263 5.07 13.76 -14.84
N PRO A 264 5.55 13.31 -13.66
CA PRO A 264 6.62 12.33 -13.55
C PRO A 264 6.17 10.95 -14.03
N VAL A 265 6.98 10.33 -14.89
CA VAL A 265 6.67 9.02 -15.47
C VAL A 265 7.90 8.12 -15.55
N ILE A 266 7.69 6.80 -15.57
CA ILE A 266 8.71 5.80 -15.91
C ILE A 266 8.60 5.45 -17.40
N VAL A 267 9.70 5.62 -18.13
CA VAL A 267 9.80 5.36 -19.59
C VAL A 267 10.58 4.09 -19.91
N SER A 268 10.96 3.30 -18.89
CA SER A 268 11.86 2.16 -19.05
C SER A 268 11.19 1.00 -19.81
N PRO A 269 11.97 0.22 -20.60
CA PRO A 269 11.38 -0.68 -21.60
C PRO A 269 10.48 -1.78 -21.05
N SER A 270 10.85 -2.40 -19.92
CA SER A 270 10.09 -3.51 -19.35
C SER A 270 8.83 -2.99 -18.68
N VAL A 271 8.90 -1.87 -17.96
CA VAL A 271 7.72 -1.21 -17.37
C VAL A 271 6.72 -0.85 -18.46
N VAL A 272 7.16 -0.21 -19.55
CA VAL A 272 6.29 0.13 -20.68
C VAL A 272 5.68 -1.13 -21.32
N ALA A 273 6.46 -2.19 -21.50
CA ALA A 273 5.95 -3.45 -22.05
C ALA A 273 4.87 -4.08 -21.16
N GLN A 274 5.08 -4.10 -19.84
CA GLN A 274 4.10 -4.64 -18.89
C GLN A 274 2.86 -3.74 -18.76
N ALA A 275 3.03 -2.42 -18.80
CA ALA A 275 1.91 -1.47 -18.83
C ALA A 275 1.05 -1.66 -20.09
N ARG A 276 1.66 -1.79 -21.27
CA ARG A 276 0.93 -2.10 -22.52
C ARG A 276 0.11 -3.38 -22.41
N ALA A 277 0.70 -4.43 -21.83
CA ALA A 277 0.04 -5.71 -21.65
C ALA A 277 -1.10 -5.65 -20.62
N HIS A 278 -0.89 -4.94 -19.49
CA HIS A 278 -1.88 -4.81 -18.42
C HIS A 278 -3.08 -3.98 -18.85
N PHE A 279 -2.85 -2.76 -19.35
CA PHE A 279 -3.93 -1.85 -19.74
C PHE A 279 -4.56 -2.20 -21.09
N GLY A 280 -3.93 -3.06 -21.90
CA GLY A 280 -4.35 -3.33 -23.28
C GLY A 280 -4.14 -2.13 -24.21
N CYS A 281 -3.24 -1.20 -23.85
CA CYS A 281 -2.92 -0.01 -24.62
C CYS A 281 -1.60 -0.19 -25.38
N LYS A 282 -1.65 -0.43 -26.70
CA LYS A 282 -0.43 -0.68 -27.51
C LYS A 282 0.45 0.56 -27.66
N ASP A 283 -0.17 1.74 -27.69
CA ASP A 283 0.52 3.01 -27.93
C ASP A 283 1.13 3.61 -26.67
N GLN A 284 0.98 2.95 -25.51
CA GLN A 284 1.55 3.42 -24.26
C GLN A 284 3.06 3.55 -24.37
N THR A 285 3.63 4.66 -23.88
CA THR A 285 5.08 4.94 -23.94
C THR A 285 5.71 5.14 -22.57
N PHE A 286 4.93 5.16 -21.51
CA PHE A 286 5.38 5.38 -20.14
C PHE A 286 4.41 4.76 -19.12
N LEU A 287 4.70 4.86 -17.82
CA LEU A 287 3.72 4.68 -16.75
C LEU A 287 3.87 5.80 -15.72
N GLU A 288 2.78 6.31 -15.21
CA GLU A 288 2.78 7.45 -14.28
C GLU A 288 3.27 7.06 -12.89
N LEU A 289 4.12 7.91 -12.34
CA LEU A 289 4.42 7.93 -10.92
C LEU A 289 3.40 8.81 -10.20
N GLU A 290 3.25 8.61 -8.91
CA GLU A 290 2.42 9.48 -8.09
C GLU A 290 2.97 10.91 -8.09
N ASP A 291 2.08 11.87 -8.28
CA ASP A 291 2.38 13.30 -8.46
C ASP A 291 1.59 14.19 -7.48
N MET A 292 0.87 13.58 -6.54
CA MET A 292 0.07 14.22 -5.49
C MET A 292 0.34 13.54 -4.13
N GLY A 293 -0.15 14.16 -3.04
CA GLY A 293 -0.06 13.61 -1.68
C GLY A 293 1.14 14.12 -0.86
N GLY A 294 2.01 14.94 -1.44
CA GLY A 294 3.13 15.60 -0.75
C GLY A 294 4.42 14.79 -0.67
N GLU A 295 5.42 15.35 0.03
CA GLU A 295 6.75 14.76 0.17
C GLU A 295 6.67 13.39 0.84
N GLY A 296 6.98 12.34 0.09
CA GLY A 296 6.99 10.97 0.58
C GLY A 296 5.92 10.04 0.00
N MET A 297 4.83 10.61 -0.52
CA MET A 297 3.85 9.90 -1.34
C MET A 297 4.14 10.08 -2.83
N GLU A 298 4.70 11.23 -3.20
CA GLU A 298 5.06 11.54 -4.58
C GLU A 298 6.31 10.78 -5.05
N LEU A 299 6.37 10.51 -6.35
CA LEU A 299 7.53 10.05 -7.12
C LEU A 299 8.03 8.62 -6.85
N SER A 300 7.78 8.05 -5.68
CA SER A 300 8.24 6.70 -5.30
C SER A 300 7.11 5.66 -5.28
N HIS A 301 5.95 6.01 -5.82
CA HIS A 301 4.78 5.14 -5.97
C HIS A 301 4.26 5.18 -7.39
N TRP A 302 3.53 4.15 -7.79
CA TRP A 302 2.70 4.22 -8.99
C TRP A 302 1.50 5.13 -8.76
N LYS A 303 1.08 5.83 -9.82
CA LYS A 303 -0.11 6.68 -9.77
C LYS A 303 -1.34 5.88 -9.37
N SER A 304 -1.88 6.13 -8.18
CA SER A 304 -2.98 5.34 -7.61
C SER A 304 -4.22 5.34 -8.49
N ARG A 305 -4.53 6.45 -9.15
CA ARG A 305 -5.61 6.53 -10.15
C ARG A 305 -5.57 5.38 -11.19
N SER A 306 -4.38 4.97 -11.63
CA SER A 306 -4.23 3.92 -12.65
C SER A 306 -3.82 2.56 -12.10
N MET A 307 -3.25 2.53 -10.90
CA MET A 307 -2.56 1.39 -10.31
C MET A 307 -2.97 1.12 -8.86
N LYS A 308 -4.12 1.61 -8.38
CA LYS A 308 -4.59 1.56 -6.96
C LYS A 308 -4.31 0.25 -6.23
N ASP A 309 -4.55 -0.88 -6.90
CA ASP A 309 -4.44 -2.18 -6.25
C ASP A 309 -3.03 -2.79 -6.32
N ASP A 310 -2.06 -2.11 -6.93
CA ASP A 310 -0.65 -2.55 -6.99
C ASP A 310 0.03 -2.46 -5.61
N LEU A 311 1.04 -3.30 -5.40
CA LEU A 311 1.88 -3.28 -4.21
C LEU A 311 2.48 -1.89 -3.96
N MET A 312 2.88 -1.15 -5.00
CA MET A 312 3.52 0.15 -4.89
C MET A 312 2.59 1.32 -5.25
N ALA A 313 1.27 1.15 -5.13
CA ALA A 313 0.35 2.29 -5.11
C ALA A 313 0.50 3.07 -3.79
N SER A 314 0.22 4.37 -3.82
CA SER A 314 0.18 5.23 -2.63
C SER A 314 -1.12 5.08 -1.84
N ALA A 315 -2.24 4.77 -2.51
CA ALA A 315 -3.53 4.58 -1.89
C ALA A 315 -3.72 3.16 -1.34
N ASP A 316 -4.59 3.01 -0.34
CA ASP A 316 -4.97 1.71 0.21
C ASP A 316 -5.67 0.85 -0.86
N GLY A 317 -5.05 -0.29 -1.18
CA GLY A 317 -5.57 -1.24 -2.16
C GLY A 317 -5.27 -2.69 -1.80
N ALA A 318 -5.33 -3.55 -2.81
CA ALA A 318 -5.14 -4.99 -2.59
C ALA A 318 -3.66 -5.41 -2.36
N GLY A 319 -2.70 -4.53 -2.69
CA GLY A 319 -1.27 -4.80 -2.52
C GLY A 319 -0.71 -5.87 -3.46
N ILE A 320 -1.18 -5.87 -4.72
CA ILE A 320 -0.83 -6.85 -5.74
C ILE A 320 0.61 -6.67 -6.20
N TYR A 321 1.46 -7.68 -6.01
CA TYR A 321 2.83 -7.63 -6.54
C TYR A 321 2.84 -7.95 -8.03
N SER A 322 2.50 -6.94 -8.82
CA SER A 322 2.24 -7.06 -10.25
C SER A 322 3.51 -7.26 -11.08
N ALA A 323 3.31 -7.66 -12.34
CA ALA A 323 4.37 -7.73 -13.33
C ALA A 323 5.00 -6.35 -13.60
N ILE A 324 4.25 -5.26 -13.45
CA ILE A 324 4.73 -3.89 -13.66
C ILE A 324 5.76 -3.53 -12.58
N THR A 325 5.46 -3.82 -11.32
CA THR A 325 6.38 -3.57 -10.19
C THR A 325 7.63 -4.44 -10.28
N ILE A 326 7.49 -5.70 -10.71
CA ILE A 326 8.65 -6.56 -11.01
C ILE A 326 9.51 -5.97 -12.14
N ALA A 327 8.87 -5.43 -13.18
CA ALA A 327 9.57 -4.82 -14.31
C ALA A 327 10.35 -3.56 -13.91
N ALA A 328 9.82 -2.73 -13.00
CA ALA A 328 10.55 -1.57 -12.49
C ALA A 328 11.83 -1.98 -11.76
N MET A 329 11.76 -3.01 -10.91
CA MET A 329 12.96 -3.56 -10.25
C MET A 329 13.96 -4.15 -11.26
N GLU A 330 13.47 -4.81 -12.32
CA GLU A 330 14.33 -5.35 -13.38
C GLU A 330 15.02 -4.25 -14.21
N ASP A 331 14.30 -3.18 -14.54
CA ASP A 331 14.81 -2.07 -15.35
C ASP A 331 15.87 -1.22 -14.62
N MET A 332 15.94 -1.27 -13.27
CA MET A 332 17.06 -0.71 -12.50
C MET A 332 18.41 -1.40 -12.82
N GLY A 333 18.39 -2.59 -13.44
CA GLY A 333 19.59 -3.38 -13.76
C GLY A 333 20.21 -4.11 -12.58
N PHE A 334 19.71 -3.90 -11.36
CA PHE A 334 20.14 -4.55 -10.13
C PHE A 334 19.57 -5.96 -9.96
N TYR A 335 18.37 -6.18 -10.49
CA TYR A 335 17.57 -7.39 -10.30
C TYR A 335 17.20 -8.02 -11.63
N LYS A 336 16.92 -9.33 -11.60
CA LYS A 336 16.20 -10.04 -12.66
C LYS A 336 14.84 -10.44 -12.13
N GLY A 337 13.79 -10.00 -12.80
CA GLY A 337 12.41 -10.24 -12.42
C GLY A 337 11.95 -11.65 -12.79
N ASN A 338 11.25 -12.30 -11.86
CA ASN A 338 10.58 -13.56 -12.10
C ASN A 338 9.08 -13.34 -12.31
N TYR A 339 8.71 -13.02 -13.56
CA TYR A 339 7.32 -12.71 -13.93
C TYR A 339 6.35 -13.90 -13.77
N SER A 340 6.83 -15.15 -13.64
CA SER A 340 5.93 -16.28 -13.36
C SER A 340 5.30 -16.22 -11.96
N MET A 341 5.88 -15.41 -11.08
CA MET A 341 5.36 -15.15 -9.73
C MET A 341 4.59 -13.82 -9.66
N ALA A 342 4.43 -13.11 -10.78
CA ALA A 342 3.62 -11.90 -10.82
C ALA A 342 2.17 -12.22 -10.45
N GLU A 343 1.58 -11.41 -9.59
CA GLU A 343 0.17 -11.54 -9.25
C GLU A 343 -0.70 -10.77 -10.25
N PRO A 344 -1.83 -11.34 -10.68
CA PRO A 344 -2.72 -10.67 -11.62
C PRO A 344 -3.46 -9.53 -10.93
N MET A 345 -3.19 -8.29 -11.36
CA MET A 345 -4.00 -7.14 -10.97
C MET A 345 -5.21 -7.01 -11.90
N MET A 346 -6.41 -6.84 -11.34
CA MET A 346 -7.63 -6.63 -12.13
C MET A 346 -7.93 -5.15 -12.36
N TYR A 347 -7.53 -4.28 -11.42
CA TYR A 347 -7.65 -2.83 -11.55
C TYR A 347 -6.96 -2.33 -12.82
N GLY A 348 -7.68 -1.60 -13.67
CA GLY A 348 -7.18 -1.08 -14.94
C GLY A 348 -6.90 -2.11 -16.04
N ARG A 349 -7.11 -3.42 -15.78
CA ARG A 349 -6.81 -4.47 -16.77
C ARG A 349 -7.67 -4.30 -18.01
N ASN A 350 -7.04 -4.22 -19.18
CA ASN A 350 -7.69 -4.01 -20.47
C ASN A 350 -8.59 -2.75 -20.54
N ALA A 351 -8.38 -1.76 -19.67
CA ALA A 351 -9.15 -0.52 -19.67
C ALA A 351 -8.89 0.36 -20.92
N GLY A 352 -7.85 0.04 -21.70
CA GLY A 352 -7.45 0.79 -22.89
C GLY A 352 -6.64 2.04 -22.56
N CYS A 353 -6.16 2.70 -23.61
CA CYS A 353 -5.33 3.91 -23.47
C CYS A 353 -6.07 5.07 -22.79
N GLN A 354 -7.40 5.11 -22.92
CA GLN A 354 -8.24 6.17 -22.37
C GLN A 354 -8.10 6.28 -20.85
N LEU A 355 -7.86 5.16 -20.14
CA LEU A 355 -7.63 5.22 -18.70
C LEU A 355 -6.44 6.13 -18.38
N LEU A 356 -5.39 6.10 -19.20
CA LEU A 356 -4.18 6.87 -18.97
C LEU A 356 -4.27 8.28 -19.57
N THR A 357 -5.00 8.46 -20.68
CA THR A 357 -5.01 9.75 -21.40
C THR A 357 -6.22 10.65 -21.14
N GLU A 358 -7.34 10.09 -20.68
CA GLU A 358 -8.61 10.81 -20.51
C GLU A 358 -9.03 10.93 -19.05
N ASN A 359 -9.96 11.84 -18.74
CA ASN A 359 -10.49 12.01 -17.40
C ASN A 359 -11.30 10.77 -16.96
N CYS A 360 -11.22 10.43 -15.68
CA CYS A 360 -11.96 9.30 -15.11
C CYS A 360 -13.48 9.47 -15.17
N VAL A 361 -13.94 10.72 -15.06
CA VAL A 361 -15.34 11.12 -15.10
C VAL A 361 -15.46 12.34 -16.02
N ALA A 362 -16.45 12.32 -16.90
CA ALA A 362 -16.77 13.40 -17.81
C ALA A 362 -18.22 13.84 -17.60
N ASN A 363 -18.43 15.07 -17.13
CA ASN A 363 -19.75 15.66 -16.87
C ASN A 363 -20.63 14.77 -15.96
N GLY A 364 -20.07 14.22 -14.88
CA GLY A 364 -20.79 13.31 -13.98
C GLY A 364 -21.15 11.96 -14.63
N VAL A 365 -20.36 11.49 -15.59
CA VAL A 365 -20.45 10.15 -16.15
C VAL A 365 -19.08 9.49 -16.07
N SER A 366 -18.98 8.38 -15.33
CA SER A 366 -17.76 7.60 -15.26
C SER A 366 -17.41 7.02 -16.62
N GLN A 367 -16.16 7.22 -17.04
CA GLN A 367 -15.62 6.60 -18.24
C GLN A 367 -15.15 5.16 -17.98
N PHE A 368 -14.96 4.80 -16.69
CA PHE A 368 -14.56 3.47 -16.25
C PHE A 368 -15.44 3.02 -15.08
N PRO A 369 -16.70 2.58 -15.30
CA PRO A 369 -17.66 2.29 -14.24
C PRO A 369 -17.24 1.21 -13.25
N GLU A 370 -16.34 0.30 -13.65
CA GLU A 370 -15.75 -0.73 -12.79
C GLU A 370 -14.69 -0.19 -11.81
N MET A 371 -14.24 1.06 -12.00
CA MET A 371 -13.17 1.69 -11.23
C MET A 371 -13.62 2.98 -10.54
N PHE A 372 -14.37 3.82 -11.25
CA PHE A 372 -14.76 5.15 -10.81
C PHE A 372 -16.27 5.33 -10.82
N CYS A 373 -16.74 6.18 -9.92
CA CYS A 373 -18.13 6.53 -9.76
C CYS A 373 -18.51 7.72 -10.64
N GLY A 374 -19.65 7.64 -11.33
CA GLY A 374 -20.11 8.74 -12.19
C GLY A 374 -21.04 9.73 -11.50
N SER A 375 -21.84 9.29 -10.53
CA SER A 375 -22.98 10.08 -10.03
C SER A 375 -22.70 10.70 -8.66
N ALA A 376 -23.02 11.99 -8.54
CA ALA A 376 -23.02 12.74 -7.28
C ALA A 376 -23.92 12.15 -6.19
N ASN A 377 -24.91 11.33 -6.59
CA ASN A 377 -25.89 10.70 -5.71
C ASN A 377 -25.69 9.18 -5.59
N ALA A 378 -24.50 8.66 -5.91
CA ALA A 378 -24.20 7.24 -5.77
C ALA A 378 -23.99 6.85 -4.30
N THR A 379 -25.07 6.81 -3.52
CA THR A 379 -25.08 6.30 -2.13
C THR A 379 -25.11 4.78 -2.05
N ASN A 380 -25.07 4.09 -3.19
CA ASN A 380 -25.16 2.65 -3.25
C ASN A 380 -23.88 2.03 -2.66
N LEU A 381 -24.07 1.12 -1.72
CA LEU A 381 -23.00 0.28 -1.19
C LEU A 381 -22.70 -0.82 -2.22
N VAL A 382 -21.54 -0.75 -2.86
CA VAL A 382 -21.11 -1.64 -3.97
C VAL A 382 -19.78 -2.28 -3.62
N CYS A 383 -19.37 -3.34 -4.32
CA CYS A 383 -18.03 -3.88 -4.11
C CYS A 383 -16.95 -2.88 -4.56
N ALA A 384 -15.90 -2.74 -3.77
CA ALA A 384 -14.67 -2.12 -4.24
C ALA A 384 -14.00 -3.01 -5.31
N SER A 385 -13.17 -2.39 -6.16
CA SER A 385 -12.50 -3.06 -7.29
C SER A 385 -11.63 -4.25 -6.86
N ASP A 386 -11.02 -4.15 -5.68
CA ASP A 386 -10.19 -5.19 -5.06
C ASP A 386 -11.00 -6.34 -4.45
N ARG A 387 -12.33 -6.21 -4.39
CA ARG A 387 -13.27 -7.14 -3.78
C ARG A 387 -12.96 -7.47 -2.31
N LEU A 388 -12.23 -6.61 -1.61
CA LEU A 388 -11.89 -6.79 -0.19
C LEU A 388 -12.98 -6.29 0.74
N GLY A 389 -13.93 -5.49 0.25
CA GLY A 389 -15.04 -4.98 1.03
C GLY A 389 -16.15 -4.38 0.17
N VAL A 390 -17.23 -4.01 0.86
CA VAL A 390 -18.32 -3.23 0.27
C VAL A 390 -18.02 -1.76 0.54
N GLY A 391 -17.73 -1.01 -0.52
CA GLY A 391 -17.47 0.41 -0.45
C GLY A 391 -18.66 1.27 -0.83
N HIS A 392 -18.45 2.57 -0.73
CA HIS A 392 -19.36 3.59 -1.23
C HIS A 392 -18.54 4.66 -1.95
N CYS A 393 -19.18 5.36 -2.89
CA CYS A 393 -18.51 6.42 -3.63
C CYS A 393 -18.41 7.66 -2.74
N ARG A 394 -17.21 8.00 -2.29
CA ARG A 394 -16.98 9.20 -1.49
C ARG A 394 -16.80 10.41 -2.40
N LEU A 395 -17.74 11.36 -2.29
CA LEU A 395 -17.69 12.64 -2.96
C LEU A 395 -17.75 13.75 -1.92
N VAL A 396 -16.88 14.73 -2.05
CA VAL A 396 -16.71 15.82 -1.10
C VAL A 396 -16.92 17.16 -1.81
N ASN A 397 -17.78 17.99 -1.22
CA ASN A 397 -17.89 19.40 -1.58
C ASN A 397 -16.84 20.20 -0.83
N ARG A 398 -16.01 20.95 -1.55
CA ARG A 398 -14.95 21.77 -0.99
C ARG A 398 -15.37 23.24 -0.94
N ASP A 399 -14.73 24.00 -0.06
CA ASP A 399 -14.99 25.45 0.07
C ASP A 399 -14.54 26.23 -1.18
N LEU A 400 -13.57 25.70 -1.91
CA LEU A 400 -13.01 26.29 -3.13
C LEU A 400 -13.13 25.34 -4.32
N PRO A 401 -13.27 25.86 -5.56
CA PRO A 401 -13.23 25.05 -6.75
C PRO A 401 -11.94 24.23 -6.87
N LEU A 402 -12.07 22.99 -7.33
CA LEU A 402 -10.93 22.16 -7.71
C LEU A 402 -10.18 22.80 -8.90
N PRO A 403 -8.88 22.54 -9.06
CA PRO A 403 -8.16 22.90 -10.28
C PRO A 403 -8.87 22.37 -11.54
N PRO A 404 -8.85 23.10 -12.68
CA PRO A 404 -9.63 22.73 -13.88
C PRO A 404 -9.43 21.29 -14.37
N GLN A 405 -8.21 20.75 -14.25
CA GLN A 405 -7.88 19.37 -14.61
C GLN A 405 -8.61 18.30 -13.77
N PHE A 406 -9.10 18.67 -12.58
CA PHE A 406 -9.80 17.79 -11.64
C PHE A 406 -11.31 18.09 -11.52
N GLN A 407 -11.83 19.01 -12.33
CA GLN A 407 -13.25 19.34 -12.35
C GLN A 407 -14.02 18.33 -13.21
N TYR A 408 -14.55 17.29 -12.57
CA TYR A 408 -15.26 16.19 -13.25
C TYR A 408 -16.78 16.35 -13.36
N PHE A 409 -17.33 17.25 -12.54
CA PHE A 409 -18.77 17.48 -12.39
C PHE A 409 -19.13 18.89 -12.81
N SER A 410 -20.43 19.16 -12.99
CA SER A 410 -20.92 20.51 -13.28
C SER A 410 -20.67 21.49 -12.13
N ASP A 411 -20.61 20.97 -10.90
CA ASP A 411 -20.15 21.70 -9.74
C ASP A 411 -18.62 21.59 -9.66
N ALA A 412 -17.93 22.73 -9.79
CA ALA A 412 -16.47 22.79 -9.78
C ALA A 412 -15.84 22.51 -8.39
N THR A 413 -16.64 22.50 -7.31
CA THR A 413 -16.21 22.20 -5.94
C THR A 413 -16.34 20.72 -5.56
N LEU A 414 -17.00 19.94 -6.41
CA LEU A 414 -17.32 18.54 -6.16
C LEU A 414 -16.29 17.62 -6.84
N GLY A 415 -15.77 16.67 -6.07
CA GLY A 415 -14.89 15.61 -6.56
C GLY A 415 -14.68 14.52 -5.52
N GLY A 416 -13.89 13.51 -5.86
CA GLY A 416 -13.42 12.50 -4.90
C GLY A 416 -12.62 13.16 -3.76
N GLU A 417 -12.39 12.42 -2.68
CA GLU A 417 -11.61 12.94 -1.55
C GLU A 417 -10.10 12.91 -1.83
N ASP A 418 -9.61 11.77 -2.34
CA ASP A 418 -8.18 11.46 -2.41
C ASP A 418 -7.45 12.15 -3.56
N GLU A 419 -6.32 12.77 -3.25
CA GLU A 419 -5.52 13.53 -4.21
C GLU A 419 -4.72 12.61 -5.15
N GLU A 420 -4.27 11.47 -4.63
CA GLU A 420 -3.52 10.40 -5.31
C GLU A 420 -4.37 9.74 -6.42
N MET A 421 -5.69 9.79 -6.25
CA MET A 421 -6.67 9.35 -7.23
C MET A 421 -7.01 10.44 -8.25
N ASP A 422 -6.28 11.56 -8.27
CA ASP A 422 -6.62 12.79 -9.01
C ASP A 422 -8.03 13.30 -8.68
N PHE A 423 -8.51 13.10 -7.45
CA PHE A 423 -9.89 13.38 -7.06
C PHE A 423 -10.94 12.60 -7.87
N CYS A 424 -10.57 11.50 -8.52
CA CYS A 424 -11.52 10.59 -9.14
C CYS A 424 -12.28 9.84 -8.05
N PRO A 425 -13.63 9.92 -7.99
CA PRO A 425 -14.39 9.18 -7.00
C PRO A 425 -14.38 7.69 -7.34
N TYR A 426 -14.22 6.84 -6.33
CA TYR A 426 -14.22 5.39 -6.46
C TYR A 426 -14.92 4.75 -5.24
N PRO A 427 -15.37 3.49 -5.33
CA PRO A 427 -15.95 2.82 -4.17
C PRO A 427 -14.87 2.47 -3.15
N GLU A 428 -14.91 3.14 -1.99
CA GLU A 428 -13.96 2.94 -0.90
C GLU A 428 -14.64 2.18 0.27
N PRO A 429 -14.10 1.04 0.71
CA PRO A 429 -14.56 0.34 1.91
C PRO A 429 -14.00 0.97 3.19
N TYR A 430 -14.88 1.20 4.17
CA TYR A 430 -14.49 1.44 5.55
C TYR A 430 -14.01 0.16 6.24
N THR A 431 -13.30 0.32 7.37
CA THR A 431 -12.75 -0.80 8.15
C THR A 431 -13.80 -1.83 8.57
N ASP A 432 -15.00 -1.40 8.93
CA ASP A 432 -16.13 -2.24 9.34
C ASP A 432 -16.92 -2.85 8.17
N THR A 433 -16.61 -2.44 6.94
CA THR A 433 -17.19 -2.97 5.69
C THR A 433 -16.24 -3.88 4.91
N LYS A 434 -15.07 -4.20 5.49
CA LYS A 434 -14.12 -5.18 4.92
C LYS A 434 -14.63 -6.60 5.14
N CYS A 435 -14.52 -7.44 4.12
CA CYS A 435 -14.93 -8.84 4.19
C CYS A 435 -14.04 -9.68 5.12
N SER A 436 -12.85 -9.20 5.50
CA SER A 436 -11.95 -9.88 6.44
C SER A 436 -12.30 -9.63 7.91
N PHE A 437 -13.14 -8.64 8.22
CA PHE A 437 -13.44 -8.20 9.57
C PHE A 437 -14.94 -8.12 9.81
N ASP A 438 -15.44 -8.81 10.84
CA ASP A 438 -16.85 -8.75 11.21
C ASP A 438 -17.15 -7.45 11.96
N GLY A 439 -17.51 -6.41 11.20
CA GLY A 439 -18.11 -5.19 11.74
C GLY A 439 -19.62 -5.31 12.02
N SER A 440 -20.23 -6.45 11.69
CA SER A 440 -21.68 -6.71 11.81
C SER A 440 -22.58 -5.66 11.15
N ILE A 441 -22.07 -4.94 10.14
CA ILE A 441 -22.79 -3.87 9.43
C ILE A 441 -23.33 -4.31 8.06
N LEU A 442 -22.67 -5.27 7.39
CA LEU A 442 -23.08 -5.74 6.06
C LEU A 442 -24.09 -6.89 6.18
N ASN A 443 -25.34 -6.64 5.76
CA ASN A 443 -26.37 -7.67 5.66
C ASN A 443 -25.95 -8.79 4.68
N GLY A 444 -26.42 -10.02 4.91
CA GLY A 444 -26.13 -11.15 4.02
C GLY A 444 -24.65 -11.61 3.95
N SER A 445 -23.75 -10.99 4.72
CA SER A 445 -22.30 -11.19 4.56
C SER A 445 -21.72 -12.28 5.44
N VAL A 446 -20.67 -12.93 4.92
CA VAL A 446 -19.79 -13.88 5.62
C VAL A 446 -18.40 -13.28 5.69
N TYR A 447 -17.83 -13.21 6.90
CA TYR A 447 -16.52 -12.61 7.14
C TYR A 447 -15.42 -13.65 7.31
N GLY A 448 -14.21 -13.31 6.85
CA GLY A 448 -13.02 -14.14 7.00
C GLY A 448 -11.92 -13.74 6.04
N ALA A 449 -10.69 -14.21 6.29
CA ALA A 449 -9.51 -13.88 5.47
C ALA A 449 -9.67 -14.24 3.97
N ARG A 450 -10.52 -15.24 3.67
CA ARG A 450 -10.86 -15.68 2.31
C ARG A 450 -12.19 -15.15 1.80
N SER A 451 -12.89 -14.33 2.57
CA SER A 451 -14.11 -13.69 2.08
C SER A 451 -13.80 -12.58 1.10
N ARG A 452 -14.60 -12.49 0.05
CA ARG A 452 -14.52 -11.45 -0.98
C ARG A 452 -15.90 -10.88 -1.25
N CYS A 453 -15.94 -9.66 -1.76
CA CYS A 453 -17.18 -9.00 -2.15
C CYS A 453 -17.65 -9.48 -3.53
N PHE A 454 -18.92 -9.87 -3.60
CA PHE A 454 -19.61 -10.27 -4.81
C PHE A 454 -20.72 -9.27 -5.14
N ASP A 455 -20.77 -8.87 -6.41
CA ASP A 455 -21.73 -7.89 -6.91
C ASP A 455 -23.13 -8.50 -6.92
N ALA A 456 -24.10 -7.75 -6.38
CA ALA A 456 -25.52 -8.05 -6.39
C ALA A 456 -26.26 -6.91 -7.13
N PRO A 457 -26.18 -6.85 -8.47
CA PRO A 457 -26.57 -5.67 -9.26
C PRO A 457 -28.06 -5.33 -9.16
N ALA A 458 -28.92 -6.31 -8.86
CA ALA A 458 -30.34 -6.09 -8.64
C ALA A 458 -30.70 -5.86 -7.15
N GLY A 459 -29.71 -5.75 -6.26
CA GLY A 459 -29.89 -5.83 -4.83
C GLY A 459 -30.24 -7.25 -4.36
N PHE A 460 -30.52 -7.38 -3.06
CA PHE A 460 -30.94 -8.63 -2.44
C PHE A 460 -31.82 -8.38 -1.22
N ALA A 461 -32.49 -9.42 -0.73
CA ALA A 461 -33.29 -9.35 0.48
C ALA A 461 -32.96 -10.50 1.44
N GLU A 462 -32.80 -10.17 2.72
CA GLU A 462 -32.53 -11.11 3.82
C GLU A 462 -33.76 -11.16 4.73
N SER A 463 -34.26 -12.35 5.05
CA SER A 463 -35.43 -12.54 5.93
C SER A 463 -36.64 -11.65 5.55
N GLY A 464 -36.89 -11.45 4.25
CA GLY A 464 -37.99 -10.63 3.74
C GLY A 464 -37.77 -9.12 3.77
N ARG A 465 -36.56 -8.64 4.10
CA ARG A 465 -36.19 -7.22 4.09
C ARG A 465 -35.17 -6.93 3.01
N SER A 466 -35.50 -5.99 2.11
CA SER A 466 -34.57 -5.51 1.11
C SER A 466 -33.34 -4.86 1.75
N SER A 467 -32.17 -5.18 1.21
CA SER A 467 -30.90 -4.56 1.55
C SER A 467 -30.69 -3.30 0.70
N ALA A 468 -30.08 -2.27 1.29
CA ALA A 468 -29.60 -1.09 0.55
C ALA A 468 -28.23 -1.33 -0.12
N GLN A 469 -27.72 -2.55 -0.06
CA GLN A 469 -26.43 -2.96 -0.61
C GLN A 469 -26.60 -3.66 -1.95
N TYR A 470 -25.67 -3.38 -2.85
CA TYR A 470 -25.48 -3.99 -4.17
C TYR A 470 -24.20 -4.84 -4.21
N GLY A 471 -23.67 -5.19 -3.04
CA GLY A 471 -22.58 -6.13 -2.86
C GLY A 471 -22.69 -6.82 -1.50
N LEU A 472 -22.16 -8.03 -1.39
CA LEU A 472 -22.08 -8.78 -0.12
C LEU A 472 -20.82 -9.62 -0.06
N CYS A 473 -20.34 -9.90 1.15
CA CYS A 473 -19.18 -10.76 1.36
C CYS A 473 -19.58 -12.24 1.36
N ALA A 474 -18.87 -13.06 0.60
CA ALA A 474 -19.00 -14.52 0.65
C ALA A 474 -17.62 -15.18 0.80
N GLU A 475 -17.57 -16.30 1.52
CA GLU A 475 -16.32 -17.05 1.71
C GLU A 475 -15.95 -17.74 0.40
N VAL A 476 -14.68 -17.62 -0.02
CA VAL A 476 -14.19 -18.17 -1.28
C VAL A 476 -13.31 -19.39 -1.03
N HIS A 477 -13.58 -20.46 -1.79
CA HIS A 477 -12.70 -21.60 -1.90
C HIS A 477 -12.12 -21.67 -3.32
N CYS A 478 -10.84 -21.34 -3.43
CA CYS A 478 -10.09 -21.37 -4.69
C CYS A 478 -9.63 -22.80 -4.97
N GLY A 479 -10.00 -23.34 -6.13
CA GLY A 479 -9.50 -24.62 -6.61
C GLY A 479 -8.05 -24.52 -7.11
N THR A 480 -7.46 -25.67 -7.42
CA THR A 480 -6.10 -25.81 -7.97
C THR A 480 -5.99 -25.41 -9.45
N THR A 481 -7.13 -25.18 -10.11
CA THR A 481 -7.24 -24.64 -11.47
C THR A 481 -7.97 -23.29 -11.40
N THR A 482 -8.31 -22.68 -12.54
CA THR A 482 -9.05 -21.41 -12.62
C THR A 482 -10.53 -21.50 -12.23
N THR A 483 -10.88 -22.40 -11.30
CA THR A 483 -12.23 -22.61 -10.78
C THR A 483 -12.29 -22.29 -9.30
N TYR A 484 -13.39 -21.72 -8.84
CA TYR A 484 -13.62 -21.47 -7.42
C TYR A 484 -15.09 -21.72 -7.06
N SER A 485 -15.33 -21.84 -5.76
CA SER A 485 -16.67 -21.96 -5.19
C SER A 485 -16.84 -20.95 -4.06
N VAL A 486 -18.11 -20.63 -3.78
CA VAL A 486 -18.50 -19.60 -2.82
C VAL A 486 -19.47 -20.18 -1.79
N LYS A 487 -19.39 -19.67 -0.57
CA LYS A 487 -20.34 -19.99 0.50
C LYS A 487 -20.89 -18.67 1.04
N VAL A 488 -22.17 -18.42 0.76
CA VAL A 488 -22.91 -17.24 1.24
C VAL A 488 -23.42 -17.47 2.66
N ARG A 489 -23.94 -16.42 3.31
CA ARG A 489 -24.49 -16.51 4.67
C ARG A 489 -25.59 -17.58 4.74
N GLY A 490 -25.57 -18.37 5.81
CA GLY A 490 -26.54 -19.44 6.05
C GLY A 490 -26.43 -20.65 5.11
N ALA A 491 -25.51 -20.66 4.15
CA ALA A 491 -25.28 -21.84 3.31
C ALA A 491 -24.41 -22.86 4.06
N THR A 492 -24.75 -24.14 3.95
CA THR A 492 -24.00 -25.24 4.60
C THR A 492 -22.89 -25.80 3.72
N THR A 493 -22.91 -25.52 2.41
CA THR A 493 -21.95 -26.05 1.44
C THR A 493 -21.47 -24.96 0.47
N TYR A 494 -20.29 -25.18 -0.10
CA TYR A 494 -19.76 -24.34 -1.15
C TYR A 494 -20.41 -24.66 -2.51
N THR A 495 -20.81 -23.62 -3.23
CA THR A 495 -21.40 -23.73 -4.57
C THR A 495 -20.43 -23.20 -5.62
N ARG A 496 -20.25 -23.93 -6.72
CA ARG A 496 -19.38 -23.51 -7.83
C ARG A 496 -19.87 -22.18 -8.40
N CYS A 497 -18.96 -21.24 -8.63
CA CYS A 497 -19.27 -19.92 -9.17
C CYS A 497 -18.49 -19.69 -10.48
N PRO A 498 -18.95 -20.24 -11.63
CA PRO A 498 -18.26 -20.03 -12.90
C PRO A 498 -18.24 -18.54 -13.29
N PRO A 499 -17.09 -17.96 -13.69
CA PRO A 499 -17.02 -16.55 -14.08
C PRO A 499 -18.05 -16.16 -15.14
N GLY A 500 -18.69 -15.00 -14.97
CA GLY A 500 -19.73 -14.46 -15.86
C GLY A 500 -21.14 -15.06 -15.65
N THR A 501 -21.29 -16.02 -14.75
CA THR A 501 -22.61 -16.56 -14.37
C THR A 501 -23.17 -15.87 -13.13
N THR A 502 -24.44 -16.14 -12.83
CA THR A 502 -25.12 -15.63 -11.64
C THR A 502 -25.59 -16.78 -10.75
N LEU A 503 -25.54 -16.60 -9.44
CA LEU A 503 -26.12 -17.54 -8.47
C LEU A 503 -27.27 -16.88 -7.71
N THR A 504 -28.46 -17.47 -7.78
CA THR A 504 -29.65 -17.00 -7.06
C THR A 504 -29.52 -17.27 -5.57
N LEU A 505 -29.53 -16.23 -4.73
CA LEU A 505 -29.22 -16.33 -3.31
C LEU A 505 -30.19 -17.22 -2.53
N SER A 506 -31.49 -17.13 -2.82
CA SER A 506 -32.54 -17.96 -2.20
C SER A 506 -32.44 -19.45 -2.53
N SER A 507 -31.70 -19.81 -3.60
CA SER A 507 -31.39 -21.20 -3.91
C SER A 507 -30.19 -21.74 -3.12
N LEU A 508 -29.34 -20.85 -2.61
CA LEU A 508 -28.13 -21.19 -1.86
C LEU A 508 -28.37 -21.25 -0.35
N SER A 509 -29.25 -20.39 0.18
CA SER A 509 -29.59 -20.35 1.60
C SER A 509 -30.99 -19.78 1.85
N SER A 510 -31.66 -20.32 2.88
CA SER A 510 -32.95 -19.84 3.37
C SER A 510 -32.90 -18.47 4.04
N GLU A 511 -31.71 -17.94 4.35
CA GLU A 511 -31.56 -16.58 4.89
C GLU A 511 -31.98 -15.51 3.86
N PHE A 512 -31.87 -15.84 2.56
CA PHE A 512 -32.19 -14.92 1.47
C PHE A 512 -33.59 -15.19 0.91
N SER A 513 -34.37 -14.13 0.78
CA SER A 513 -35.69 -14.19 0.15
C SER A 513 -35.66 -13.77 -1.32
N ASP A 514 -34.66 -13.01 -1.76
CA ASP A 514 -34.51 -12.53 -3.14
C ASP A 514 -33.06 -12.12 -3.44
N GLY A 515 -32.73 -11.97 -4.73
CA GLY A 515 -31.45 -11.47 -5.23
C GLY A 515 -30.55 -12.55 -5.82
N HIS A 516 -29.49 -12.11 -6.49
CA HIS A 516 -28.45 -12.96 -7.04
C HIS A 516 -27.09 -12.27 -6.93
N ILE A 517 -26.03 -13.06 -6.86
CA ILE A 517 -24.66 -12.59 -7.00
C ILE A 517 -24.12 -12.91 -8.38
N THR A 518 -23.23 -12.07 -8.89
CA THR A 518 -22.47 -12.30 -10.12
C THR A 518 -21.13 -12.94 -9.78
N CYS A 519 -20.74 -13.98 -10.51
CA CYS A 519 -19.45 -14.64 -10.36
C CYS A 519 -18.37 -13.90 -11.14
N PRO A 520 -17.41 -13.23 -10.47
CA PRO A 520 -16.37 -12.48 -11.17
C PRO A 520 -15.26 -13.39 -11.75
N PRO A 521 -14.30 -12.83 -12.49
CA PRO A 521 -13.10 -13.56 -12.93
C PRO A 521 -12.35 -14.19 -11.75
N TYR A 522 -11.78 -15.38 -11.95
CA TYR A 522 -11.04 -16.12 -10.92
C TYR A 522 -9.99 -15.25 -10.22
N ASP A 523 -9.19 -14.52 -11.01
CA ASP A 523 -8.07 -13.71 -10.50
C ASP A 523 -8.53 -12.58 -9.56
N SER A 524 -9.76 -12.09 -9.70
CA SER A 524 -10.30 -11.04 -8.82
C SER A 524 -10.60 -11.50 -7.40
N VAL A 525 -10.77 -12.81 -7.19
CA VAL A 525 -11.12 -13.39 -5.88
C VAL A 525 -10.07 -14.38 -5.36
N CYS A 526 -9.25 -14.93 -6.26
CA CYS A 526 -8.24 -15.96 -5.97
C CYS A 526 -6.82 -15.56 -6.41
N GLY A 527 -6.62 -14.44 -7.11
CA GLY A 527 -5.31 -14.01 -7.61
C GLY A 527 -4.35 -13.57 -6.51
N MET A 528 -4.88 -13.16 -5.35
CA MET A 528 -4.07 -12.91 -4.16
C MET A 528 -3.80 -14.22 -3.41
N HIS A 529 -2.56 -14.69 -3.47
CA HIS A 529 -2.13 -15.86 -2.71
C HIS A 529 -1.97 -15.50 -1.23
N VAL A 530 -3.05 -15.65 -0.47
CA VAL A 530 -2.98 -15.62 0.99
C VAL A 530 -2.47 -16.97 1.47
N ASN A 531 -1.23 -16.99 1.96
CA ASN A 531 -0.61 -18.19 2.52
C ASN A 531 -1.25 -18.49 3.90
N THR A 532 -2.38 -19.21 3.91
CA THR A 532 -3.11 -19.53 5.15
C THR A 532 -2.54 -20.76 5.88
N GLN A 533 -1.28 -21.16 5.64
CA GLN A 533 -0.69 -22.34 6.30
C GLN A 533 -0.41 -22.13 7.80
N HIS A 534 -0.70 -20.94 8.35
CA HIS A 534 -0.48 -20.58 9.75
C HIS A 534 -1.75 -20.18 10.51
N HIS A 535 -2.94 -20.55 10.02
CA HIS A 535 -4.21 -20.35 10.74
C HIS A 535 -4.74 -21.63 11.38
#